data_AF-A0A6G6Y328-F1
#
_entry.id   AF-A0A6G6Y328-F1
#
_cell.length_a   1.000
_cell.length_b   1.000
_cell.length_c   1.000
_cell.angle_alpha   90.00
_cell.angle_beta   90.00
_cell.angle_gamma   90.00
#
_symmetry.space_group_name_H-M   'P 1'
#
loop_
_entity.id
_entity.type
_entity.pdbx_description
1 polymer ?
#
loop_
_entity_poly.entity_id
_entity_poly.type
_entity_poly.pdbx_seq_one_letter_code
_entity_poly.pdbx_strand_id
1 'polypeptide(L)'
;MTTTGFPLLLVIAILVTAVTGIWLLLNARSVAALFRGVPDIEPGPGRKRAPRGTTIVMLILFNIGWISAVAIEWTAWNGAANAVTQAQPYMD
;
A
#
# COMPACT_ATOMS: atom_id res chain seq x y z
N MET A 1 10.35 -2.02 -23.12
CA MET A 1 10.27 -1.88 -21.65
C MET A 1 11.51 -2.54 -21.06
N THR A 2 12.24 -1.87 -20.18
CA THR A 2 13.42 -2.47 -19.54
C THR A 2 12.96 -3.64 -18.66
N THR A 3 13.67 -4.77 -18.72
CA THR A 3 13.36 -6.00 -17.95
C THR A 3 13.32 -5.78 -16.43
N THR A 4 13.83 -4.65 -15.95
CA THR A 4 13.86 -4.22 -14.55
C THR A 4 12.62 -3.47 -14.08
N GLY A 5 11.71 -3.05 -14.96
CA GLY A 5 10.56 -2.23 -14.59
C GLY A 5 9.56 -2.95 -13.69
N PHE A 6 9.24 -4.21 -14.01
CA PHE A 6 8.25 -5.00 -13.28
C PHE A 6 8.68 -5.33 -11.84
N PRO A 7 9.91 -5.83 -11.60
CA PRO A 7 10.39 -6.08 -10.24
C PRO A 7 10.49 -4.80 -9.39
N LEU A 8 10.87 -3.67 -10.00
CA LEU A 8 10.99 -2.40 -9.29
C LEU A 8 9.62 -1.90 -8.78
N LEU A 9 8.58 -2.00 -9.61
CA LEU A 9 7.21 -1.64 -9.21
C LEU A 9 6.72 -2.51 -8.04
N LEU A 10 7.02 -3.81 -8.06
CA LEU A 10 6.69 -4.71 -6.95
C LEU A 10 7.39 -4.29 -5.65
N VAL A 11 8.69 -4.01 -5.71
CA VAL A 11 9.47 -3.56 -4.55
C VAL A 11 8.89 -2.27 -3.98
N ILE A 12 8.56 -1.29 -4.84
CA ILE A 12 7.95 -0.02 -4.40
C ILE A 12 6.58 -0.27 -3.75
N ALA A 13 5.74 -1.11 -4.35
CA ALA A 13 4.43 -1.44 -3.79
C ALA A 13 4.52 -2.07 -2.40
N ILE A 14 5.46 -3.01 -2.21
CA ILE A 14 5.72 -3.64 -0.91
C ILE A 14 6.23 -2.61 0.11
N LEU A 15 7.17 -1.75 -0.28
CA LEU A 15 7.71 -0.72 0.62
C LEU A 15 6.63 0.28 1.06
N VAL A 16 5.80 0.76 0.12
CA VAL A 16 4.67 1.64 0.44
C VAL A 16 3.72 0.95 1.41
N THR A 17 3.38 -0.32 1.17
CA THR A 17 2.53 -1.11 2.06
C THR A 17 3.12 -1.24 3.46
N ALA A 18 4.41 -1.59 3.57
CA ALA A 18 5.08 -1.78 4.85
C ALA A 18 5.16 -0.49 5.65
N VAL A 19 5.61 0.61 5.03
CA VAL A 19 5.76 1.92 5.71
C VAL A 19 4.41 2.43 6.19
N THR A 20 3.39 2.40 5.33
CA THR A 20 2.04 2.87 5.68
C THR A 20 1.38 1.95 6.71
N GLY A 21 1.55 0.62 6.60
CA GLY A 21 1.06 -0.35 7.56
C GLY A 21 1.66 -0.16 8.95
N ILE A 22 3.00 -0.03 9.05
CA ILE A 22 3.70 0.28 10.31
C ILE A 22 3.16 1.58 10.89
N TRP A 23 3.02 2.62 10.07
CA TRP A 23 2.49 3.90 10.53
C TRP A 23 1.07 3.77 11.08
N LEU A 24 0.19 3.02 10.40
CA LEU A 24 -1.20 2.78 10.82
C LEU A 24 -1.26 2.02 12.15
N LEU A 25 -0.38 1.04 12.35
CA LEU A 25 -0.28 0.29 13.61
C LEU A 25 0.17 1.19 14.76
N LEU A 26 1.21 2.01 14.53
CA LEU A 26 1.67 3.00 15.52
C LEU A 26 0.58 4.06 15.84
N ASN A 27 -0.32 4.32 14.89
CA ASN A 27 -1.42 5.27 15.00
C ASN A 27 -2.80 4.61 15.10
N ALA A 28 -2.88 3.37 15.62
CA ALA A 28 -4.12 2.59 15.66
C ALA A 28 -5.29 3.32 16.36
N ARG A 29 -5.00 4.17 17.36
CA ARG A 29 -6.01 5.00 18.02
C ARG A 29 -6.65 6.03 17.09
N SER A 30 -5.85 6.61 16.18
CA SER A 30 -6.33 7.55 15.16
C SER A 30 -7.16 6.82 14.11
N VAL A 31 -6.77 5.60 13.74
CA VAL A 31 -7.55 4.72 12.85
C VAL A 31 -8.89 4.36 13.49
N ALA A 32 -8.89 3.90 14.73
CA ALA A 32 -10.14 3.60 15.46
C ALA A 32 -11.06 4.81 15.57
N ALA A 33 -10.50 6.02 15.70
CA ALA A 33 -11.28 7.25 15.73
C ALA A 33 -11.96 7.58 14.40
N LEU A 34 -11.44 7.12 13.25
CA LEU A 34 -12.12 7.29 11.95
C LEU A 34 -13.42 6.49 11.86
N PHE A 35 -13.49 5.35 12.55
CA PHE A 35 -14.61 4.42 12.49
C PHE A 35 -15.54 4.50 13.71
N ARG A 36 -15.17 5.29 14.73
CA ARG A 36 -16.07 5.59 15.84
C ARG A 36 -17.17 6.54 15.37
N GLY A 37 -18.42 6.18 15.63
CA GLY A 37 -19.58 7.06 15.44
C GLY A 37 -19.57 8.27 16.37
N VAL A 38 -20.64 9.08 16.33
CA VAL A 38 -20.81 10.25 17.21
C VAL A 38 -20.64 9.81 18.66
N PRO A 39 -19.62 10.30 19.38
CA PRO A 39 -19.42 9.90 20.75
C PRO A 39 -20.37 10.68 21.67
N ASP A 40 -21.27 9.98 22.35
CA ASP A 40 -22.09 10.56 23.44
C ASP A 40 -21.24 11.01 24.65
N ILE A 41 -19.97 10.56 24.71
CA ILE A 41 -19.03 10.86 25.79
C ILE A 41 -17.78 11.47 25.20
N GLU A 42 -17.49 12.71 25.60
CA GLU A 42 -16.32 13.46 25.16
C GLU A 42 -15.04 12.81 25.73
N PRO A 43 -14.08 12.39 24.87
CA PRO A 43 -12.88 11.72 25.36
C PRO A 43 -12.03 12.66 26.21
N GLY A 44 -11.71 12.26 27.44
CA GLY A 44 -10.77 12.97 28.31
C GLY A 44 -9.38 13.15 27.66
N PRO A 45 -8.50 14.00 28.26
CA PRO A 45 -7.24 14.45 27.66
C PRO A 45 -6.29 13.27 27.39
N GLY A 46 -6.41 12.71 26.20
CA GLY A 46 -5.60 11.59 25.72
C GLY A 46 -4.43 12.05 24.88
N ARG A 47 -3.49 11.12 24.62
CA ARG A 47 -2.38 11.33 23.69
C ARG A 47 -2.87 11.90 22.35
N LYS A 48 -2.17 12.93 21.84
CA LYS A 48 -2.50 13.61 20.57
C LYS A 48 -2.72 12.58 19.46
N ARG A 49 -3.87 12.67 18.77
CA ARG A 49 -4.20 11.84 17.62
C ARG A 49 -3.56 12.45 16.37
N ALA A 50 -3.26 11.59 15.39
CA ALA A 50 -2.86 12.06 14.08
C ALA A 50 -4.04 12.79 13.40
N PRO A 51 -3.78 13.75 12.50
CA PRO A 51 -4.83 14.41 11.74
C PRO A 51 -5.66 13.42 10.93
N ARG A 52 -6.98 13.64 10.89
CA ARG A 52 -7.93 12.78 10.16
C ARG A 52 -7.51 12.56 8.71
N GLY A 53 -7.11 13.63 8.01
CA GLY A 53 -6.64 13.58 6.63
C GLY A 53 -5.40 12.68 6.47
N THR A 54 -4.42 12.79 7.36
CA THR A 54 -3.22 11.95 7.34
C THR A 54 -3.59 10.47 7.52
N THR A 55 -4.48 10.14 8.45
CA THR A 55 -4.90 8.75 8.66
C THR A 55 -5.64 8.18 7.44
N ILE A 56 -6.48 8.98 6.78
CA ILE A 56 -7.17 8.57 5.54
C ILE A 56 -6.15 8.34 4.41
N VAL A 57 -5.20 9.25 4.20
CA VAL A 57 -4.15 9.09 3.18
C VAL A 57 -3.33 7.82 3.42
N MET A 58 -2.93 7.56 4.66
CA MET A 58 -2.17 6.35 5.01
C MET A 58 -2.98 5.06 4.78
N LEU A 59 -4.28 5.08 5.06
CA LEU A 59 -5.18 3.95 4.73
C LEU A 59 -5.29 3.72 3.22
N ILE A 60 -5.43 4.79 2.44
CA ILE A 60 -5.50 4.69 0.97
C ILE A 60 -4.19 4.13 0.41
N LEU A 61 -3.05 4.68 0.82
CA LEU A 61 -1.73 4.23 0.36
C LEU A 61 -1.46 2.78 0.74
N PHE A 62 -1.83 2.37 1.96
CA PHE A 62 -1.73 0.98 2.38
C PHE A 62 -2.53 0.06 1.45
N ASN A 63 -3.80 0.41 1.18
CA ASN A 63 -4.66 -0.39 0.32
C ASN A 63 -4.18 -0.46 -1.13
N ILE A 64 -3.80 0.68 -1.71
CA ILE A 64 -3.27 0.72 -3.08
C ILE A 64 -1.98 -0.10 -3.16
N GLY A 65 -1.10 0.01 -2.16
CA GLY A 65 0.17 -0.73 -2.12
C GLY A 65 -0.02 -2.24 -2.17
N TRP A 66 -0.81 -2.81 -1.25
CA TRP A 66 -0.92 -4.27 -1.17
C TRP A 66 -1.73 -4.84 -2.33
N ILE A 67 -2.79 -4.14 -2.78
CA ILE A 67 -3.57 -4.56 -3.96
C ILE A 67 -2.69 -4.56 -5.22
N SER A 68 -1.84 -3.54 -5.38
CA SER A 68 -0.91 -3.48 -6.51
C SER A 68 0.11 -4.63 -6.45
N ALA A 69 0.64 -4.95 -5.26
CA ALA A 69 1.57 -6.07 -5.11
C ALA A 69 0.91 -7.41 -5.50
N VAL A 70 -0.32 -7.67 -5.02
CA VAL A 70 -1.08 -8.87 -5.39
C VAL A 70 -1.39 -8.91 -6.88
N ALA A 71 -1.80 -7.80 -7.49
CA ALA A 71 -2.07 -7.74 -8.92
C ALA A 71 -0.81 -8.03 -9.75
N ILE A 72 0.34 -7.47 -9.37
CA ILE A 72 1.63 -7.71 -10.03
C ILE A 72 2.01 -9.19 -9.92
N GLU A 73 1.93 -9.78 -8.72
CA GLU A 73 2.25 -11.20 -8.51
C GLU A 73 1.29 -12.13 -9.27
N TRP A 74 -0.01 -11.81 -9.28
CA TRP A 74 -1.01 -12.53 -10.05
C TRP A 74 -0.69 -12.54 -11.56
N THR A 75 -0.30 -11.39 -12.12
CA THR A 75 0.10 -11.32 -13.53
C THR A 75 1.41 -12.08 -13.82
N ALA A 76 2.29 -12.20 -12.83
CA ALA A 76 3.53 -12.98 -12.95
C ALA A 76 3.23 -14.48 -13.01
N TRP A 77 2.37 -15.00 -12.14
CA TRP A 77 1.98 -16.42 -12.14
C TRP A 77 1.24 -16.84 -13.40
N ASN A 78 0.44 -15.96 -13.99
CA ASN A 78 -0.30 -16.23 -15.22
C ASN A 78 0.54 -16.12 -16.51
N GLY A 79 1.85 -15.90 -16.40
CA GLY A 79 2.75 -15.74 -17.56
C GLY A 79 2.53 -14.46 -18.37
N ALA A 80 1.51 -13.65 -18.04
CA ALA A 80 1.25 -12.36 -18.67
C ALA A 80 2.42 -11.38 -18.44
N ALA A 81 3.11 -11.45 -17.30
CA ALA A 81 4.32 -10.67 -17.06
C ALA A 81 5.51 -11.11 -17.94
N ASN A 82 5.56 -12.38 -18.35
CA ASN A 82 6.63 -12.89 -19.22
C ASN A 82 6.55 -12.24 -20.60
N ALA A 83 5.33 -12.01 -21.13
CA ALA A 83 5.12 -11.37 -22.42
C ALA A 83 5.65 -9.91 -22.47
N VAL A 84 5.76 -9.23 -21.32
CA VAL A 84 6.23 -7.84 -21.23
C VAL A 84 7.73 -7.74 -20.88
N THR A 85 8.37 -8.85 -20.51
CA THR A 85 9.77 -8.92 -20.07
C THR A 85 10.69 -9.69 -21.01
N GLN A 86 10.17 -10.32 -22.08
CA GLN A 86 11.04 -10.91 -23.11
C GLN A 86 11.89 -9.81 -23.78
N ALA A 87 13.21 -9.94 -23.70
CA ALA A 87 14.12 -9.18 -24.55
C ALA A 87 13.92 -9.63 -26.00
N GLN A 88 13.94 -8.67 -26.93
CA GLN A 88 13.88 -8.93 -28.37
C GLN A 88 14.87 -10.06 -28.71
N PRO A 89 14.44 -11.15 -29.39
CA PRO A 89 15.36 -12.22 -29.75
C PRO A 89 16.51 -11.61 -30.54
N TYR A 90 17.76 -11.93 -30.16
CA TYR A 90 18.91 -11.64 -31.00
C TYR A 90 18.68 -12.37 -32.32
N MET A 91 18.35 -11.62 -33.37
CA MET A 91 18.30 -12.14 -34.73
C MET A 91 19.68 -11.90 -35.33
N ASP A 92 20.39 -13.00 -35.55
CA ASP A 92 21.58 -13.13 -36.36
C ASP A 92 21.33 -12.76 -37.83
#